data_AF-A0AAU0SWJ4-F1
#
_entry.id   AF-A0AAU0SWJ4-F1
#
_cell.length_a   1.000
_cell.length_b   1.000
_cell.length_c   1.000
_cell.angle_alpha   90.00
_cell.angle_beta   90.00
_cell.angle_gamma   90.00
#
_symmetry.space_group_name_H-M   'P 1'
#
loop_
_entity.id
_entity.type
_entity.pdbx_description
1 polymer ?
#
loop_
_entity_poly.entity_id
_entity_poly.type
_entity_poly.pdbx_seq_one_letter_code
_entity_poly.pdbx_strand_id
1 'polypeptide(L)' 'MPSERTRSVIQTEAFLRELSKSPLIPEEYRNEAKRLLRHYPESSFVLFAGKMDDIIQGAEPGDPRLCT' A
#
# COMPACT_ATOMS: atom_id res chain seq x y z
N MET A 1 -5.78 -7.61 12.26
CA MET A 1 -4.84 -6.49 12.00
C MET A 1 -4.78 -6.27 10.48
N PRO A 2 -5.75 -5.56 9.89
CA PRO A 2 -5.72 -5.23 8.47
C PRO A 2 -4.91 -3.94 8.30
N SER A 3 -3.57 -4.04 8.37
CA SER A 3 -2.73 -2.84 8.17
C SER A 3 -1.32 -3.16 7.68
N GLU A 4 -0.79 -4.34 8.01
CA GLU A 4 0.57 -4.73 7.60
C GLU A 4 0.72 -4.80 6.08
N ARG A 5 -0.25 -5.39 5.37
CA ARG A 5 -0.21 -5.47 3.90
C ARG A 5 -0.25 -4.08 3.25
N THR A 6 -1.16 -3.22 3.71
CA THR A 6 -1.26 -1.82 3.23
C THR A 6 0.04 -1.06 3.50
N ARG A 7 0.60 -1.21 4.71
CA ARG A 7 1.86 -0.58 5.10
C ARG A 7 3.04 -1.08 4.27
N SER A 8 3.12 -2.38 4.01
CA SER A 8 4.16 -2.97 3.14
C SER A 8 4.09 -2.42 1.73
N VAL A 9 2.89 -2.28 1.15
CA VAL A 9 2.72 -1.71 -0.19
C VAL A 9 3.18 -0.26 -0.24
N ILE A 10 2.78 0.57 0.74
CA ILE A 10 3.22 1.97 0.83
C ILE A 10 4.75 2.05 0.99
N GLN A 11 5.33 1.21 1.86
CA GLN A 11 6.77 1.20 2.09
C GLN A 11 7.56 0.77 0.85
N THR A 12 7.06 -0.22 0.10
CA THR A 12 7.66 -0.65 -1.16
C THR A 12 7.62 0.45 -2.20
N GLU A 13 6.53 1.21 -2.31
CA GLU A 13 6.46 2.36 -3.22
C GLU A 13 7.56 3.40 -2.89
N ALA A 14 7.69 3.75 -1.61
CA ALA A 14 8.72 4.69 -1.15
C ALA A 14 10.14 4.18 -1.48
N PHE A 15 10.41 2.91 -1.20
CA PHE A 15 11.68 2.27 -1.53
C PHE A 15 11.99 2.31 -3.04
N LEU A 16 11.02 1.96 -3.90
CA LEU A 16 11.20 2.00 -5.35
C LEU A 16 11.46 3.42 -5.86
N ARG A 17 10.82 4.43 -5.27
CA ARG A 17 11.05 5.85 -5.61
C ARG A 17 12.48 6.28 -5.25
N GLU A 18 12.98 5.91 -4.09
CA GLU A 18 14.36 6.17 -3.68
C GLU A 18 15.35 5.43 -4.59
N LEU A 19 15.11 4.14 -4.84
CA LEU A 19 15.95 3.30 -5.69
C LEU A 19 16.06 3.88 -7.11
N SER A 20 14.96 4.37 -7.67
CA SER A 20 14.91 4.95 -9.03
C SER A 20 15.75 6.23 -9.21
N LYS A 21 16.06 6.93 -8.11
CA LYS A 21 16.80 8.21 -8.10
C LYS A 21 18.23 8.07 -7.60
N SER A 22 18.57 6.95 -6.97
CA SER A 22 19.87 6.78 -6.33
C SER A 22 21.01 6.65 -7.35
N PRO A 23 22.03 7.53 -7.34
CA PRO A 23 23.16 7.45 -8.25
C PRO A 23 24.04 6.21 -7.99
N LEU A 24 23.94 5.64 -6.78
CA LEU A 24 24.71 4.48 -6.32
C LEU A 24 24.25 3.15 -6.95
N ILE A 25 23.10 3.15 -7.62
CA ILE A 25 22.47 1.95 -8.17
C ILE A 25 22.70 1.90 -9.68
N PRO A 26 23.04 0.74 -10.27
CA PRO A 26 23.18 0.60 -11.71
C PRO A 26 21.90 1.01 -12.45
N GLU A 27 22.07 1.56 -13.65
CA GLU A 27 20.96 2.16 -14.41
C GLU A 27 19.84 1.17 -14.71
N GLU A 28 20.17 -0.11 -14.96
CA GLU A 28 19.21 -1.18 -15.20
C GLU A 28 18.17 -1.31 -14.06
N TYR A 29 18.61 -1.31 -12.80
CA TYR A 29 17.72 -1.42 -11.65
C TYR A 29 16.92 -0.13 -11.43
N ARG A 30 17.49 1.05 -11.73
CA ARG A 30 16.72 2.31 -11.69
C ARG A 30 15.60 2.32 -12.71
N ASN A 31 15.86 1.81 -13.92
CA ASN A 31 14.87 1.75 -14.99
C ASN A 31 13.78 0.74 -14.68
N GLU A 32 14.13 -0.40 -14.09
CA GLU A 32 13.13 -1.37 -13.62
C GLU A 32 12.27 -0.79 -12.49
N ALA A 33 12.86 -0.08 -11.52
CA ALA A 33 12.11 0.61 -10.47
C ALA A 33 11.10 1.63 -11.05
N LYS A 34 11.53 2.42 -12.06
CA LYS A 34 10.62 3.34 -12.78
C LYS A 34 9.51 2.61 -13.50
N ARG A 35 9.80 1.46 -14.11
CA ARG A 35 8.81 0.64 -14.82
C ARG A 35 7.77 0.07 -13.86
N LEU A 36 8.21 -0.46 -12.72
CA LEU A 36 7.31 -0.95 -11.68
C LEU A 36 6.40 0.17 -11.16
N LEU A 37 6.95 1.36 -10.88
CA LEU A 37 6.19 2.52 -10.42
C LEU A 37 5.10 3.00 -11.39
N ARG A 38 5.15 2.67 -12.69
CA ARG A 38 4.08 3.03 -13.64
C ARG A 38 2.77 2.29 -13.40
N HIS A 39 2.85 1.10 -12.83
CA HIS A 39 1.71 0.23 -12.58
C HIS A 39 1.58 -0.13 -11.10
N TYR A 40 2.48 0.37 -10.26
CA TYR A 40 2.40 0.21 -8.83
C TYR A 40 1.20 1.00 -8.31
N PRO A 41 0.35 0.41 -7.45
CA PRO A 41 -0.81 1.12 -6.94
C PRO A 41 -0.36 2.37 -6.18
N GLU A 42 -1.00 3.50 -6.46
CA GLU A 42 -0.70 4.74 -5.77
C GLU A 42 -1.07 4.58 -4.28
N SER A 43 -0.16 4.94 -3.37
CA SER A 43 -0.37 4.74 -1.92
C SER A 43 -1.67 5.36 -1.40
N SER A 44 -2.17 6.43 -2.03
CA SER A 44 -3.48 7.04 -1.74
C SER A 44 -4.65 6.06 -1.98
N PHE A 45 -4.62 5.30 -3.07
CA PHE A 45 -5.62 4.28 -3.43
C PHE A 45 -5.54 3.07 -2.49
N VAL A 46 -4.32 2.65 -2.11
CA VAL A 46 -4.10 1.53 -1.19
C VAL A 46 -4.56 1.86 0.24
N LEU A 47 -4.31 3.10 0.71
CA LEU A 47 -4.82 3.58 1.99
C LEU A 47 -6.35 3.62 2.02
N PHE A 48 -6.98 4.01 0.92
CA PHE A 48 -8.43 4.02 0.79
C PHE A 48 -9.00 2.60 0.82
N ALA A 49 -8.42 1.67 0.06
CA ALA A 49 -8.81 0.26 0.09
C ALA A 49 -8.63 -0.36 1.49
N GLY A 50 -7.53 -0.06 2.19
CA GLY A 50 -7.32 -0.52 3.57
C GLY A 50 -8.39 -0.02 4.54
N LYS A 51 -8.79 1.26 4.44
CA LYS A 51 -9.91 1.80 5.24
C LYS A 51 -11.24 1.13 4.91
N MET A 52 -11.47 0.77 3.65
CA MET A 52 -12.69 0.04 3.26
C MET A 52 -12.69 -1.40 3.78
N ASP A 53 -11.54 -2.08 3.73
CA ASP A 53 -11.38 -3.42 4.30
C ASP A 53 -11.62 -3.40 5.82
N ASP A 54 -11.14 -2.37 6.54
CA ASP A 54 -11.42 -2.19 7.97
C ASP A 54 -12.93 -1.99 8.24
N ILE A 55 -13.64 -1.26 7.39
CA ILE A 55 -15.10 -1.05 7.52
C ILE A 55 -15.85 -2.36 7.23
N ILE A 56 -15.45 -3.11 6.20
CA ILE A 56 -16.08 -4.38 5.81
C ILE A 56 -15.83 -5.44 6.87
N GLN A 57 -14.62 -5.51 7.45
CA GLN A 57 -14.29 -6.44 8.56
C GLN A 57 -14.82 -5.97 9.92
N GLY A 58 -15.11 -4.68 10.09
CA GLY A 58 -15.79 -4.15 11.27
C GLY A 58 -17.30 -4.45 11.30
N ALA A 59 -17.88 -4.85 10.16
CA ALA A 59 -19.26 -5.28 10.04
C ALA A 59 -19.40 -6.80 10.19
N GLU A 60 -18.96 -7.34 11.33
CA GLU A 60 -19.35 -8.69 11.73
C GLU A 60 -20.85 -8.68 12.07
N PRO A 61 -21.69 -9.54 11.46
CA PRO A 61 -23.11 -9.60 11.78
C PRO A 61 -23.28 -10.23 13.17
N GLY A 62 -23.25 -9.39 14.20
CA GLY A 62 -23.40 -9.81 15.60
C GLY A 62 -22.93 -8.83 16.68
N ASP A 63 -22.66 -7.55 16.38
CA ASP A 63 -22.24 -6.59 17.40
C ASP A 63 -23.34 -6.33 18.45
N PRO A 64 -23.15 -6.72 19.73
CA PRO A 64 -24.15 -6.53 20.78
C PRO A 64 -24.37 -5.06 21.19
N ARG A 65 -23.59 -4.10 20.64
CA ARG A 65 -23.81 -2.66 20.87
C ARG A 65 -24.83 -2.01 19.94
N LEU A 66 -25.36 -2.75 18.96
CA LEU A 66 -26.43 -2.27 18.06
C LEU A 66 -27.84 -2.60 18.57
N CYS A 67 -27.97 -3.18 19.77
CA CYS A 67 -29.24 -3.30 20.49
C CYS A 67 -29.44 -2.11 21.43
N THR A 68 -29.81 -0.95 20.87
CA THR A 68 -30.47 0.14 21.60
C THR A 68 -31.54 0.75 20.74
#